data_AF-A0A7C6YQN3-F1
#
_entry.id   AF-A0A7C6YQN3-F1
#
_cell.length_a   1.000
_cell.length_b   1.000
_cell.length_c   1.000
_cell.angle_alpha   90.00
_cell.angle_beta   90.00
_cell.angle_gamma   90.00
#
_symmetry.space_group_name_H-M   'P 1'
#
loop_
_entity.id
_entity.type
_entity.pdbx_description
1 polymer ?
#
loop_
_entity_poly.entity_id
_entity_poly.type
_entity_poly.pdbx_seq_one_letter_code
_entity_poly.pdbx_strand_id
1 'polypeptide(L)'
;QRVNIYVSILILLIIITIGVIFDIIGIAVASANESPFHSMAADKVPGGKEAVKLIRNADIVSNICNDVVGDICGIISGAASATIVLKTISIFNNVKVTVLSAVIAGIVSTLTIGGKAIGKGIAIKNSKTVVYNVALVLHILKKRLRINLFKDNKKH
;
A
#
# COMPACT_ATOMS: atom_id res chain seq x y z
N GLN A 1 -28.09 -1.81 10.45
CA GLN A 1 -27.66 -0.49 9.91
C GLN A 1 -27.65 -0.51 8.38
N ARG A 2 -28.46 0.33 7.72
CA ARG A 2 -28.51 0.43 6.25
C ARG A 2 -27.34 1.27 5.72
N VAL A 3 -26.13 0.71 5.70
CA VAL A 3 -25.01 1.31 4.95
C VAL A 3 -25.41 1.34 3.48
N ASN A 4 -25.46 2.52 2.85
CA ASN A 4 -25.87 2.64 1.44
C ASN A 4 -24.89 1.85 0.55
N ILE A 5 -25.36 1.18 -0.50
CA ILE A 5 -24.51 0.36 -1.38
C ILE A 5 -23.36 1.17 -1.98
N TYR A 6 -23.62 2.46 -2.25
CA TYR A 6 -22.61 3.43 -2.66
C TYR A 6 -21.49 3.61 -1.63
N VAL A 7 -21.83 3.63 -0.34
CA VAL A 7 -20.85 3.73 0.75
C VAL A 7 -20.02 2.45 0.85
N SER A 8 -20.63 1.27 0.68
CA SER A 8 -19.89 0.01 0.66
C SER A 8 -18.89 -0.06 -0.50
N ILE A 9 -19.29 0.39 -1.70
CA ILE A 9 -18.39 0.47 -2.87
C ILE A 9 -17.27 1.47 -2.62
N LEU A 10 -17.57 2.62 -2.03
CA LEU A 10 -16.56 3.64 -1.70
C LEU A 10 -15.52 3.09 -0.72
N ILE A 11 -15.96 2.41 0.34
CA ILE A 11 -15.06 1.79 1.33
C ILE A 11 -14.19 0.72 0.67
N LEU A 12 -14.78 -0.13 -0.18
CA LEU A 12 -14.05 -1.14 -0.94
C LEU A 12 -12.96 -0.51 -1.81
N LEU A 13 -13.28 0.57 -2.52
CA LEU A 13 -12.33 1.28 -3.37
C LEU A 13 -11.18 1.86 -2.54
N ILE A 14 -11.47 2.46 -1.39
CA ILE A 14 -10.45 2.97 -0.47
C ILE A 14 -9.50 1.86 -0.01
N ILE A 15 -10.03 0.69 0.36
CA ILE A 15 -9.21 -0.46 0.80
C ILE A 15 -8.27 -0.92 -0.32
N ILE A 16 -8.77 -1.02 -1.56
CA ILE A 16 -7.97 -1.40 -2.73
C ILE A 16 -6.89 -0.35 -3.00
N THR A 17 -7.25 0.94 -3.00
CA THR A 17 -6.30 2.03 -3.25
C THR A 17 -5.18 2.04 -2.21
N ILE A 18 -5.50 1.82 -0.93
CA ILE A 18 -4.50 1.71 0.12
C ILE A 18 -3.54 0.55 -0.19
N GLY A 19 -4.06 -0.64 -0.50
CA GLY A 19 -3.23 -1.80 -0.84
C GLY A 19 -2.31 -1.55 -2.04
N VAL A 20 -2.81 -0.89 -3.09
CA VAL A 20 -2.00 -0.52 -4.27
C VAL A 20 -0.92 0.51 -3.92
N ILE A 21 -1.21 1.50 -3.07
CA ILE A 21 -0.20 2.49 -2.64
C ILE A 21 0.93 1.80 -1.86
N PHE A 22 0.60 0.88 -0.95
CA PHE A 22 1.60 0.13 -0.20
C PHE A 22 2.44 -0.78 -1.11
N ASP A 23 1.83 -1.43 -2.11
CA ASP A 23 2.55 -2.20 -3.14
C ASP A 23 3.58 -1.33 -3.90
N ILE A 24 3.16 -0.13 -4.34
CA ILE A 24 4.03 0.86 -4.99
C ILE A 24 5.22 1.24 -4.09
N ILE A 25 4.97 1.44 -2.79
CA ILE A 25 6.02 1.75 -1.81
C ILE A 25 7.02 0.59 -1.71
N GLY A 26 6.53 -0.64 -1.52
CA GLY A 26 7.40 -1.82 -1.39
C GLY A 26 8.31 -1.99 -2.61
N ILE A 27 7.75 -1.84 -3.81
CA ILE A 27 8.48 -1.97 -5.07
C ILE A 27 9.46 -0.81 -5.29
N ALA A 28 9.06 0.41 -4.94
CA ALA A 28 9.95 1.56 -5.03
C ALA A 28 11.16 1.42 -4.09
N VAL A 29 10.96 0.92 -2.87
CA VAL A 29 12.03 0.67 -1.91
C VAL A 29 12.96 -0.44 -2.40
N ALA A 30 12.41 -1.53 -2.92
CA ALA A 30 13.19 -2.64 -3.48
C ALA A 30 13.98 -2.27 -4.75
N SER A 31 13.49 -1.30 -5.53
CA SER A 31 14.13 -0.89 -6.80
C SER A 31 15.01 0.36 -6.68
N ALA A 32 15.10 0.97 -5.50
CA ALA A 32 15.84 2.22 -5.32
C ALA A 32 17.35 1.99 -5.19
N ASN A 33 18.14 2.83 -5.85
CA ASN A 33 19.60 2.81 -5.73
C ASN A 33 20.05 3.55 -4.47
N GLU A 34 20.96 2.96 -3.69
CA GLU A 34 21.46 3.50 -2.42
C GLU A 34 22.33 4.76 -2.54
N SER A 35 23.06 4.92 -3.66
CA SER A 35 24.03 6.01 -3.87
C SER A 35 23.44 7.43 -3.67
N PRO A 36 22.32 7.81 -4.32
CA PRO A 36 21.72 9.13 -4.11
C PRO A 36 21.26 9.38 -2.67
N PHE A 37 20.95 8.33 -1.90
CA PHE A 37 20.50 8.47 -0.51
C PHE A 37 21.66 8.61 0.48
N HIS A 38 22.81 7.98 0.19
CA HIS A 38 24.03 8.20 0.97
C HIS A 38 24.49 9.66 0.87
N SER A 39 24.47 10.25 -0.33
CA SER A 39 24.78 11.68 -0.51
C SER A 39 23.78 12.56 0.25
N MET A 40 22.47 12.28 0.14
CA MET A 40 21.45 13.02 0.91
C MET A 40 21.63 12.89 2.43
N ALA A 41 22.11 11.75 2.93
CA ALA A 41 22.40 11.57 4.35
C ALA A 41 23.68 12.32 4.80
N ALA A 42 24.70 12.39 3.94
CA ALA A 42 25.93 13.15 4.17
C ALA A 42 25.66 14.66 4.20
N ASP A 43 24.83 15.14 3.26
CA ASP A 43 24.39 16.54 3.16
C ASP A 43 23.35 16.93 4.22
N LYS A 44 23.02 16.01 5.14
CA LYS A 44 22.06 16.20 6.25
C LYS A 44 20.66 16.63 5.77
N VAL A 45 20.25 16.18 4.58
CA VAL A 45 18.90 16.40 4.06
C VAL A 45 17.88 15.77 5.02
N PRO A 46 16.76 16.46 5.34
CA PRO A 46 15.70 15.89 6.17
C PRO A 46 15.22 14.55 5.63
N GLY A 47 15.21 13.51 6.46
CA GLY A 47 14.85 12.15 6.03
C GLY A 47 15.94 11.36 5.30
N GLY A 48 17.09 11.96 4.92
CA GLY A 48 18.16 11.25 4.22
C GLY A 48 18.69 10.03 4.97
N LYS A 49 18.90 10.14 6.29
CA LYS A 49 19.31 9.00 7.14
C LYS A 49 18.25 7.90 7.22
N GLU A 50 16.97 8.27 7.26
CA GLU A 50 15.87 7.30 7.32
C GLU A 50 15.69 6.61 5.96
N ALA A 51 15.93 7.31 4.85
CA ALA A 51 15.89 6.74 3.51
C ALA A 51 16.99 5.68 3.31
N VAL A 52 18.22 5.94 3.78
CA VAL A 52 19.30 4.94 3.77
C VAL A 52 18.93 3.71 4.61
N LYS A 53 18.32 3.89 5.79
CA LYS A 53 17.83 2.78 6.62
C LYS A 53 16.71 1.98 5.93
N LEU A 54 15.81 2.65 5.23
CA LEU A 54 14.73 2.05 4.45
C LEU A 54 15.28 1.12 3.36
N ILE A 55 16.25 1.61 2.57
CA ILE A 55 16.81 0.84 1.45
C ILE A 55 17.71 -0.28 1.95
N ARG A 56 18.47 -0.08 3.04
CA ARG A 56 19.23 -1.17 3.67
C ARG A 56 18.37 -2.32 4.20
N ASN A 57 17.09 -2.06 4.48
CA ASN A 57 16.13 -3.07 4.90
C ASN A 57 15.05 -3.27 3.84
N ALA A 58 15.37 -3.02 2.56
CA ALA A 58 14.39 -3.01 1.48
C ALA A 58 13.62 -4.32 1.37
N ASP A 59 14.29 -5.47 1.54
CA ASP A 59 13.65 -6.78 1.48
C ASP A 59 12.54 -6.92 2.54
N ILE A 60 12.83 -6.53 3.78
CA ILE A 60 11.87 -6.60 4.90
C ILE A 60 10.71 -5.64 4.67
N VAL A 61 11.00 -4.40 4.26
CA VAL A 61 9.97 -3.38 4.02
C VAL A 61 9.08 -3.77 2.84
N SER A 62 9.68 -4.26 1.77
CA SER A 62 8.97 -4.76 0.59
C SER A 62 8.07 -5.93 0.98
N ASN A 63 8.57 -6.92 1.71
CA ASN A 63 7.76 -8.07 2.14
C ASN A 63 6.59 -7.66 3.04
N ILE A 64 6.79 -6.70 3.94
CA ILE A 64 5.69 -6.18 4.79
C ILE A 64 4.64 -5.46 3.94
N CYS A 65 5.07 -4.54 3.08
CA CYS A 65 4.16 -3.76 2.27
C CYS A 65 3.43 -4.59 1.22
N ASN A 66 4.09 -5.60 0.66
CA ASN A 66 3.58 -6.37 -0.46
C ASN A 66 2.78 -7.59 0.00
N ASP A 67 3.29 -8.36 0.96
CA ASP A 67 2.65 -9.59 1.40
C ASP A 67 1.71 -9.31 2.57
N VAL A 68 2.19 -8.69 3.66
CA VAL A 68 1.36 -8.49 4.85
C VAL A 68 0.22 -7.51 4.58
N VAL A 69 0.52 -6.31 4.09
CA VAL A 69 -0.52 -5.30 3.79
C VAL A 69 -1.36 -5.75 2.59
N GLY A 70 -0.73 -6.37 1.58
CA GLY A 70 -1.43 -6.93 0.43
C GLY A 70 -2.47 -7.98 0.80
N ASP A 71 -2.10 -8.95 1.64
CA ASP A 71 -2.99 -10.02 2.11
C ASP A 71 -4.13 -9.48 2.97
N ILE A 72 -3.84 -8.53 3.88
CA ILE A 72 -4.87 -7.88 4.69
C ILE A 72 -5.86 -7.12 3.80
N CYS A 73 -5.39 -6.32 2.86
CA CYS A 73 -6.24 -5.61 1.90
C CYS A 73 -7.03 -6.58 1.02
N GLY A 74 -6.43 -7.70 0.60
CA GLY A 74 -7.07 -8.75 -0.18
C GLY A 74 -8.21 -9.44 0.59
N ILE A 75 -7.96 -9.85 1.83
CA ILE A 75 -8.98 -10.51 2.68
C ILE A 75 -10.12 -9.54 3.00
N ILE A 76 -9.81 -8.31 3.42
CA ILE A 76 -10.83 -7.32 3.79
C ILE A 76 -11.65 -6.90 2.57
N SER A 77 -11.01 -6.69 1.40
CA SER A 77 -11.73 -6.37 0.17
C SER A 77 -12.60 -7.52 -0.31
N GLY A 78 -12.13 -8.77 -0.18
CA GLY A 78 -12.92 -9.98 -0.42
C GLY A 78 -14.17 -10.03 0.46
N ALA A 79 -14.01 -9.88 1.77
CA ALA A 79 -15.13 -9.83 2.71
C ALA A 79 -16.10 -8.68 2.40
N ALA A 80 -15.58 -7.48 2.11
CA ALA A 80 -16.39 -6.33 1.73
C ALA A 80 -17.18 -6.60 0.43
N SER A 81 -16.55 -7.19 -0.59
CA SER A 81 -17.23 -7.55 -1.85
C SER A 81 -18.36 -8.55 -1.65
N ALA A 82 -18.18 -9.55 -0.77
CA ALA A 82 -19.22 -10.51 -0.42
C ALA A 82 -20.40 -9.83 0.28
N THR A 83 -20.15 -8.88 1.18
CA THR A 83 -21.25 -8.10 1.81
C THR A 83 -22.00 -7.24 0.79
N ILE A 84 -21.33 -6.71 -0.24
CA ILE A 84 -21.96 -5.93 -1.32
C ILE A 84 -22.85 -6.84 -2.16
N VAL A 85 -22.39 -8.04 -2.51
CA VAL A 85 -23.19 -9.04 -3.24
C VAL A 85 -24.48 -9.35 -2.49
N LEU A 86 -24.38 -9.72 -1.21
CA LEU A 86 -25.54 -10.05 -0.37
C LEU A 86 -26.56 -8.91 -0.31
N LYS A 87 -26.07 -7.67 -0.21
CA LYS A 87 -26.93 -6.49 -0.15
C LYS A 87 -27.60 -6.17 -1.47
N THR A 88 -26.92 -6.41 -2.58
CA THR A 88 -27.46 -6.22 -3.93
C THR A 88 -28.59 -7.20 -4.20
N ILE A 89 -28.44 -8.46 -3.79
CA ILE A 89 -29.48 -9.49 -3.96
C ILE A 89 -30.72 -9.14 -3.15
N SER A 90 -30.57 -8.61 -1.94
CA SER A 90 -31.70 -8.14 -1.13
C SER A 90 -32.48 -6.98 -1.78
N ILE A 91 -31.91 -6.30 -2.78
CA ILE A 91 -32.55 -5.21 -3.52
C ILE A 91 -33.09 -5.71 -4.87
N PHE A 92 -32.35 -6.60 -5.54
CA PHE A 92 -32.68 -7.16 -6.85
C PHE A 92 -33.01 -8.65 -6.73
N ASN A 93 -34.30 -8.96 -6.49
CA ASN A 93 -34.81 -10.33 -6.28
C ASN A 93 -34.60 -11.31 -7.45
N ASN A 94 -34.09 -10.88 -8.61
CA ASN A 94 -34.09 -11.65 -9.86
C ASN A 94 -32.69 -11.94 -10.45
N VAL A 95 -31.61 -11.77 -9.67
CA VAL A 95 -30.23 -11.95 -10.14
C VAL A 95 -29.61 -13.20 -9.52
N LYS A 96 -28.98 -14.05 -10.35
CA LYS A 96 -28.23 -15.22 -9.88
C LYS A 96 -26.99 -14.77 -9.09
N VAL A 97 -26.95 -15.14 -7.81
CA VAL A 97 -25.86 -14.82 -6.85
C VAL A 97 -24.48 -15.11 -7.41
N THR A 98 -24.32 -16.27 -8.05
CA THR A 98 -23.05 -16.72 -8.63
C THR A 98 -22.52 -15.77 -9.71
N VAL A 99 -23.41 -15.31 -10.60
CA VAL A 99 -23.03 -14.40 -11.70
C VAL A 99 -22.62 -13.05 -11.14
N LEU A 100 -23.42 -12.51 -10.20
CA LEU A 100 -23.13 -11.22 -9.60
C LEU A 100 -21.82 -11.25 -8.78
N SER A 101 -21.59 -12.32 -8.03
CA SER A 101 -20.35 -12.51 -7.26
C SER A 101 -19.14 -12.56 -8.17
N ALA A 102 -19.22 -13.30 -9.28
CA ALA A 102 -18.15 -13.42 -10.25
C ALA A 102 -17.84 -12.08 -10.93
N VAL A 103 -18.87 -11.31 -11.31
CA VAL A 103 -18.70 -9.98 -11.92
C VAL A 103 -18.04 -9.01 -10.94
N ILE A 104 -18.52 -8.95 -9.70
CA ILE A 104 -17.94 -8.06 -8.68
C ILE A 104 -16.50 -8.47 -8.36
N ALA A 105 -16.23 -9.77 -8.15
CA ALA A 105 -14.88 -10.27 -7.92
C ALA A 105 -13.93 -10.00 -9.10
N GLY A 106 -14.43 -10.12 -10.34
CA GLY A 106 -13.68 -9.80 -11.55
C GLY A 106 -13.32 -8.32 -11.65
N ILE A 107 -14.26 -7.41 -11.35
CA ILE A 107 -14.02 -5.97 -11.32
C ILE A 107 -12.98 -5.63 -10.25
N VAL A 108 -13.14 -6.16 -9.03
CA VAL A 108 -12.21 -5.93 -7.91
C VAL A 108 -10.81 -6.43 -8.25
N SER A 109 -10.70 -7.66 -8.78
CA SER A 109 -9.43 -8.26 -9.18
C SER A 109 -8.76 -7.45 -10.28
N THR A 110 -9.51 -7.05 -11.32
CA THR A 110 -8.98 -6.24 -12.43
C THR A 110 -8.49 -4.88 -11.94
N LEU A 111 -9.24 -4.22 -11.06
CA LEU A 111 -8.84 -2.93 -10.50
C LEU A 111 -7.59 -3.05 -9.63
N THR A 112 -7.49 -4.13 -8.84
CA THR A 112 -6.35 -4.39 -7.96
C THR A 112 -5.09 -4.71 -8.75
N ILE A 113 -5.16 -5.69 -9.66
CA ILE A 113 -4.04 -6.15 -10.47
C ILE A 113 -3.62 -5.07 -11.48
N GLY A 114 -4.59 -4.42 -12.13
CA GLY A 114 -4.35 -3.29 -13.05
C GLY A 114 -3.74 -2.09 -12.35
N GLY A 115 -4.24 -1.74 -11.16
CA GLY A 115 -3.68 -0.67 -10.32
C GLY A 115 -2.22 -0.93 -9.94
N LYS A 116 -1.90 -2.15 -9.51
CA LYS A 116 -0.52 -2.57 -9.22
C LYS A 116 0.37 -2.50 -10.46
N ALA A 117 -0.11 -2.96 -11.62
CA ALA A 117 0.66 -2.94 -12.86
C ALA A 117 1.05 -1.51 -13.29
N ILE A 118 0.10 -0.56 -13.25
CA ILE A 118 0.36 0.85 -13.52
C ILE A 118 1.30 1.43 -12.46
N GLY A 119 1.04 1.10 -11.19
CA GLY A 119 1.83 1.52 -10.05
C GLY A 119 3.31 1.14 -10.15
N LYS A 120 3.62 -0.07 -10.62
CA LYS A 120 5.00 -0.55 -10.83
C LYS A 120 5.80 0.35 -11.76
N GLY A 121 5.21 0.76 -12.90
CA GLY A 121 5.88 1.66 -13.84
C GLY A 121 6.23 3.01 -13.19
N ILE A 122 5.33 3.55 -12.37
CA ILE A 122 5.55 4.79 -11.62
C ILE A 122 6.60 4.58 -10.53
N ALA A 123 6.53 3.47 -9.79
CA ALA A 123 7.42 3.11 -8.70
C ALA A 123 8.87 3.00 -9.18
N ILE A 124 9.11 2.37 -10.32
CA ILE A 124 10.46 2.18 -10.87
C ILE A 124 11.00 3.51 -11.42
N LYS A 125 10.20 4.25 -12.20
CA LYS A 125 10.64 5.52 -12.81
C LYS A 125 10.88 6.62 -11.77
N ASN A 126 10.13 6.63 -10.68
CA ASN A 126 10.21 7.64 -9.62
C ASN A 126 10.61 7.05 -8.27
N SER A 127 11.35 5.93 -8.25
CA SER A 127 11.73 5.21 -7.03
C SER A 127 12.40 6.13 -6.01
N LYS A 128 13.30 7.01 -6.47
CA LYS A 128 13.97 8.02 -5.64
C LYS A 128 12.95 8.89 -4.88
N THR A 129 11.97 9.44 -5.59
CA THR A 129 10.97 10.37 -5.03
C THR A 129 10.03 9.65 -4.07
N VAL A 130 9.58 8.45 -4.43
CA VAL A 130 8.68 7.65 -3.57
C VAL A 130 9.38 7.30 -2.26
N VAL A 131 10.60 6.75 -2.33
CA VAL A 131 11.37 6.40 -1.14
C VAL A 131 11.71 7.62 -0.30
N TYR A 132 12.06 8.75 -0.93
CA TYR A 132 12.30 10.00 -0.22
C TYR A 132 11.05 10.50 0.51
N ASN A 133 9.88 10.46 -0.11
CA ASN A 133 8.63 10.87 0.52
C ASN A 133 8.29 9.97 1.72
N VAL A 134 8.46 8.65 1.60
CA VAL A 134 8.25 7.71 2.71
C VAL A 134 9.24 7.99 3.84
N ALA A 135 10.51 8.21 3.50
CA ALA A 135 11.55 8.54 4.46
C ALA A 135 11.31 9.89 5.17
N LEU A 136 10.78 10.89 4.46
CA LEU A 136 10.40 12.18 5.00
C LEU A 136 9.23 12.04 5.98
N VAL A 137 8.20 11.27 5.62
CA VAL A 137 7.08 10.95 6.51
C VAL A 137 7.61 10.27 7.78
N LEU A 138 8.46 9.25 7.66
CA LEU A 138 9.07 8.59 8.82
C LEU A 138 9.92 9.55 9.65
N HIS A 139 10.66 10.47 9.03
CA HIS A 139 11.44 11.48 9.74
C HIS A 139 10.58 12.45 10.54
N ILE A 140 9.48 12.94 9.95
CA ILE A 140 8.51 13.80 10.63
C ILE A 140 7.84 13.03 11.78
N LEU A 141 7.44 11.79 11.52
CA LEU A 141 6.80 10.92 12.50
C LEU A 141 7.73 10.68 13.69
N LYS A 142 9.01 10.38 13.44
CA LYS A 142 10.05 10.23 14.48
C LYS A 142 10.27 11.51 15.27
N LYS A 143 10.29 12.67 14.61
CA LYS A 143 10.47 13.98 15.28
C LYS A 143 9.27 14.34 16.16
N ARG A 144 8.04 14.01 15.73
CA ARG A 144 6.79 14.29 16.45
C ARG A 144 6.51 13.29 17.57
N LEU A 145 6.73 11.99 17.32
CA LEU A 145 6.32 10.92 18.21
C LEU A 145 7.46 10.33 19.06
N ARG A 146 8.73 10.73 18.85
CA ARG A 146 9.93 10.16 19.51
C ARG A 146 10.03 8.62 19.42
N ILE A 147 9.32 7.98 18.49
CA ILE A 147 9.38 6.52 18.31
C ILE A 147 10.61 6.20 17.45
N ASN A 148 11.62 5.58 18.03
CA ASN A 148 12.76 5.01 17.30
C ASN A 148 12.34 3.68 16.67
N LEU A 149 11.75 3.69 15.48
CA LEU A 149 11.39 2.45 14.74
C LEU A 149 12.61 1.58 14.40
N PHE A 150 13.81 2.17 14.30
CA PHE A 150 15.05 1.44 14.07
C PHE A 150 16.05 1.74 15.19
N LYS A 151 16.29 0.72 16.01
CA LYS A 151 17.31 0.70 17.09
C LYS A 151 18.67 1.07 16.49
N ASP A 152 19.25 2.14 17.00
CA ASP A 152 20.59 2.59 16.61
C ASP A 152 21.58 1.61 17.25
N ASN A 153 22.04 0.60 16.50
CA ASN A 153 23.14 -0.25 16.94
C ASN A 153 24.45 0.53 16.80
N LYS A 154 24.69 1.46 17.73
CA LYS A 154 26.03 1.91 18.06
C LYS A 154 26.63 0.89 19.02
N LYS A 155 27.42 -0.05 18.50
CA LYS A 155 28.45 -0.71 19.32
C LYS A 155 29.63 0.25 19.40
N HIS A 156 29.85 0.75 20.61
CA HIS A 156 31.16 1.24 21.05
C HIS A 156 32.17 0.11 21.07
#